data_AF-A0A9P8N0P6-F1
#
_entry.id   AF-A0A9P8N0P6-F1
#
_cell.length_a   1.000
_cell.length_b   1.000
_cell.length_c   1.000
_cell.angle_alpha   90.00
_cell.angle_beta   90.00
_cell.angle_gamma   90.00
#
_symmetry.space_group_name_H-M   'P 1'
#
loop_
_entity.id
_entity.type
_entity.pdbx_description
1 polymer ?
#
loop_
_entity_poly.entity_id
_entity_poly.type
_entity_poly.pdbx_seq_one_letter_code
_entity_poly.pdbx_strand_id
1 'polypeptide(L)'
;MRHRDLREVGVKAAERNFDRLRKQAEENVAASNMLISQLKEDIAAQSALVEQGRDLRHRLEHSEANSNSLQAEIDGLMTALSEARGEITTLSAKLAASRNVEAGAAVTNSTRKPGTVGCKTGGPEMVQVAQAKEDLYGDLTGLIVRGLRRGNEEDLFDCIQTGRNGTLHFKLALERGSRTDNYEDVQLTYRPQLDVDRDSDLMELLPDYLVEEITFPRSHASKFYSRVIKSLSERTD
;
A
#
# COMPACT_ATOMS: atom_id res chain seq x y z
N MET A 1 20.85 61.40 -83.89
CA MET A 1 21.65 60.70 -82.87
C MET A 1 21.07 60.92 -81.47
N ARG A 2 21.06 62.16 -80.94
CA ARG A 2 20.62 62.51 -79.57
C ARG A 2 19.29 61.92 -79.05
N HIS A 3 18.26 61.81 -79.89
CA HIS A 3 16.94 61.27 -79.49
C HIS A 3 16.94 59.75 -79.28
N ARG A 4 17.79 59.02 -80.03
CA ARG A 4 17.90 57.56 -79.91
C ARG A 4 18.58 57.18 -78.59
N ASP A 5 19.63 57.91 -78.23
CA ASP A 5 20.39 57.69 -76.99
C ASP A 5 19.53 57.99 -75.75
N LEU A 6 18.74 59.07 -75.77
CA LEU A 6 17.78 59.40 -74.71
C LEU A 6 16.71 58.31 -74.53
N ARG A 7 16.19 57.76 -75.63
CA ARG A 7 15.21 56.67 -75.60
C ARG A 7 15.80 55.39 -75.01
N GLU A 8 17.04 55.06 -75.38
CA GLU A 8 17.74 53.88 -74.86
C GLU A 8 18.03 53.99 -73.36
N VAL A 9 18.44 55.17 -72.88
CA VAL A 9 18.63 55.43 -71.44
C VAL A 9 17.31 55.31 -70.68
N GLY A 10 16.20 55.82 -71.23
CA GLY A 10 14.87 55.70 -70.63
C GLY A 10 14.39 54.24 -70.54
N VAL A 11 14.59 53.44 -71.59
CA VAL A 11 14.26 52.01 -71.61
C VAL A 11 15.08 51.25 -70.57
N LYS A 12 16.41 51.46 -70.53
CA LYS A 12 17.30 50.83 -69.54
C LYS A 12 16.95 51.21 -68.09
N ALA A 13 16.51 52.45 -67.85
CA ALA A 13 16.06 52.87 -66.53
C ALA A 13 14.72 52.21 -66.13
N ALA A 14 13.79 52.07 -67.08
CA ALA A 14 12.52 51.38 -66.88
C ALA A 14 12.71 49.88 -66.60
N GLU A 15 13.58 49.21 -67.35
CA GLU A 15 13.96 47.80 -67.15
C GLU A 15 14.53 47.57 -65.74
N ARG A 16 15.49 48.39 -65.31
CA ARG A 16 16.05 48.30 -63.95
C ARG A 16 15.01 48.50 -62.86
N ASN A 17 14.06 49.42 -63.07
CA ASN A 17 12.99 49.65 -62.09
C ASN A 17 12.00 48.48 -62.07
N PHE A 18 11.66 47.92 -63.24
CA PHE A 18 10.84 46.73 -63.35
C PHE A 18 11.50 45.54 -62.65
N ASP A 19 12.78 45.27 -62.89
CA ASP A 19 13.51 44.18 -62.25
C ASP A 19 13.57 44.36 -60.73
N ARG A 20 13.77 45.60 -60.25
CA ARG A 20 13.75 45.91 -58.81
C ARG A 20 12.38 45.64 -58.20
N LEU A 21 11.30 46.10 -58.83
CA LEU A 21 9.93 45.88 -58.36
C LEU A 21 9.56 44.40 -58.40
N ARG A 22 9.97 43.69 -59.46
CA ARG A 22 9.79 42.25 -59.59
C ARG A 22 10.49 41.50 -58.46
N LYS A 23 11.76 41.81 -58.20
CA LYS A 23 12.53 41.19 -57.12
C LYS A 23 11.89 41.48 -55.76
N GLN A 24 11.47 42.72 -55.51
CA GLN A 24 10.79 43.09 -54.27
C GLN A 24 9.45 42.35 -54.12
N ALA A 25 8.70 42.15 -55.20
CA ALA A 25 7.46 41.37 -55.18
C ALA A 25 7.73 39.89 -54.89
N GLU A 26 8.73 39.29 -55.52
CA GLU A 26 9.13 37.90 -55.29
C GLU A 26 9.62 37.68 -53.84
N GLU A 27 10.44 38.59 -53.31
CA GLU A 27 10.88 38.59 -51.91
C GLU A 27 9.70 38.72 -50.93
N ASN A 28 8.74 39.62 -51.23
CA ASN A 28 7.57 39.82 -50.38
C ASN A 28 6.63 38.60 -50.38
N VAL A 29 6.44 37.97 -51.55
CA VAL A 29 5.68 36.72 -51.67
C VAL A 29 6.37 35.59 -50.92
N ALA A 30 7.70 35.47 -51.02
CA ALA A 30 8.46 34.47 -50.28
C ALA A 30 8.34 34.68 -48.76
N ALA A 31 8.51 35.91 -48.27
CA ALA A 31 8.35 36.24 -46.85
C ALA A 31 6.92 35.96 -46.35
N SER A 32 5.90 36.32 -47.14
CA SER A 32 4.50 36.04 -46.80
C SER A 32 4.22 34.55 -46.74
N ASN A 33 4.75 33.76 -47.68
CA ASN A 33 4.60 32.30 -47.68
C ASN A 33 5.29 31.64 -46.48
N MET A 34 6.48 32.12 -46.08
CA MET A 34 7.15 31.65 -44.87
C MET A 34 6.31 31.93 -43.62
N LEU A 35 5.77 33.14 -43.50
CA LEU A 35 4.91 33.51 -42.37
C LEU A 35 3.63 32.66 -42.34
N ILE A 36 3.00 32.42 -43.49
CA ILE A 36 1.82 31.54 -43.60
C ILE A 36 2.18 30.12 -43.16
N SER A 37 3.36 29.61 -43.51
CA SER A 37 3.83 28.29 -43.07
C SER A 37 3.99 28.24 -41.55
N GLN A 38 4.68 29.23 -40.97
CA GLN A 38 4.88 29.33 -39.52
C GLN A 38 3.54 29.42 -38.78
N LEU A 39 2.61 30.27 -39.23
CA LEU A 39 1.29 30.40 -38.61
C LEU A 39 0.48 29.11 -38.67
N LYS A 40 0.61 28.32 -39.76
CA LYS A 40 -0.03 27.01 -39.85
C LYS A 40 0.57 26.00 -38.87
N GLU A 41 1.89 26.01 -38.70
CA GLU A 41 2.59 25.18 -37.71
C GLU A 41 2.16 25.56 -36.29
N ASP A 42 2.10 26.85 -35.98
CA ASP A 42 1.66 27.35 -34.67
C ASP A 42 0.19 26.98 -34.38
N ILE A 43 -0.71 27.08 -35.38
CA ILE A 43 -2.11 26.66 -35.24
C ILE A 43 -2.20 25.16 -34.98
N ALA A 44 -1.41 24.35 -35.68
CA ALA A 44 -1.38 22.90 -35.47
C ALA A 44 -0.89 22.56 -34.05
N ALA A 45 0.17 23.24 -33.58
CA ALA A 45 0.69 23.08 -32.22
C ALA A 45 -0.34 23.49 -31.15
N GLN A 46 -1.02 24.63 -31.34
CA GLN A 46 -2.08 25.08 -30.43
C GLN A 46 -3.26 24.11 -30.41
N SER A 47 -3.67 23.59 -31.58
CA SER A 47 -4.75 22.61 -31.66
C SER A 47 -4.40 21.33 -30.91
N ALA A 48 -3.15 20.85 -31.01
CA ALA A 48 -2.68 19.69 -30.27
C ALA A 48 -2.69 19.93 -28.75
N LEU A 49 -2.27 21.12 -28.30
CA LEU A 49 -2.32 21.50 -26.88
C LEU A 49 -3.76 21.57 -26.35
N VAL A 50 -4.71 22.05 -27.16
CA VAL A 50 -6.13 22.08 -26.77
C VAL A 50 -6.68 20.66 -26.60
N GLU A 51 -6.35 19.73 -27.50
CA GLU A 51 -6.75 18.32 -27.36
C GLU A 51 -6.14 17.67 -26.11
N GLN A 52 -4.85 17.89 -25.84
CA GLN A 52 -4.23 17.42 -24.59
C GLN A 52 -4.91 18.03 -23.36
N GLY A 53 -5.28 19.30 -23.40
CA GLY A 53 -6.03 19.96 -22.32
C GLY A 53 -7.42 19.36 -22.10
N ARG A 54 -8.10 18.91 -23.16
CA ARG A 54 -9.39 18.20 -23.07
C ARG A 54 -9.24 16.82 -22.44
N ASP A 55 -8.24 16.04 -22.87
CA ASP A 55 -7.96 14.72 -22.30
C ASP A 55 -7.63 14.81 -20.81
N LEU A 56 -6.76 15.76 -20.42
CA LEU A 56 -6.42 15.99 -19.03
C LEU A 56 -7.63 16.39 -18.18
N ARG A 57 -8.55 17.21 -18.71
CA ARG A 57 -9.80 17.55 -18.02
C ARG A 57 -10.68 16.32 -17.82
N HIS A 58 -10.85 15.49 -18.84
CA HIS A 58 -11.66 14.27 -18.72
C HIS A 58 -11.07 13.30 -17.69
N ARG A 59 -9.73 13.18 -17.65
CA ARG A 59 -9.03 12.38 -16.64
C ARG A 59 -9.21 12.94 -15.23
N LEU A 60 -9.18 14.27 -15.09
CA LEU A 60 -9.42 14.94 -13.81
C LEU A 60 -10.84 14.69 -13.32
N GLU A 61 -11.85 14.92 -14.18
CA GLU A 61 -13.27 14.68 -13.86
C GLU A 61 -13.51 13.23 -13.45
N HIS A 62 -12.93 12.26 -14.17
CA HIS A 62 -13.02 10.85 -13.80
C HIS A 62 -12.36 10.56 -12.45
N SER A 63 -11.18 11.12 -12.19
CA SER A 63 -10.49 10.96 -10.90
C SER A 63 -11.27 11.60 -9.75
N GLU A 64 -11.87 12.77 -9.96
CA GLU A 64 -12.71 13.45 -8.96
C GLU A 64 -13.98 12.64 -8.66
N ALA A 65 -14.62 12.08 -9.68
CA ALA A 65 -15.77 11.18 -9.50
C ALA A 65 -15.40 9.94 -8.68
N ASN A 66 -14.25 9.32 -8.95
CA ASN A 66 -13.77 8.17 -8.19
C ASN A 66 -13.46 8.54 -6.73
N SER A 67 -12.81 9.67 -6.49
CA SER A 67 -12.55 10.17 -5.14
C SER A 67 -13.84 10.42 -4.36
N ASN A 68 -14.85 11.01 -4.99
CA ASN A 68 -16.16 11.24 -4.37
C ASN A 68 -16.87 9.91 -4.05
N SER A 69 -16.79 8.92 -4.95
CA SER A 69 -17.36 7.59 -4.72
C SER A 69 -16.67 6.88 -3.56
N LEU A 70 -15.35 6.91 -3.50
CA LEU A 70 -14.57 6.30 -2.41
C LEU A 70 -14.86 7.00 -1.07
N GLN A 71 -15.01 8.33 -1.07
CA GLN A 71 -15.39 9.07 0.14
C GLN A 71 -16.77 8.65 0.63
N ALA A 72 -17.75 8.49 -0.26
CA ALA A 72 -19.08 8.02 0.11
C ALA A 72 -19.06 6.58 0.67
N GLU A 73 -18.20 5.71 0.15
CA GLU A 73 -18.00 4.35 0.66
C GLU A 73 -17.35 4.36 2.06
N ILE A 74 -16.33 5.20 2.26
CA ILE A 74 -15.70 5.41 3.57
C ILE A 74 -16.74 5.88 4.60
N ASP A 75 -17.55 6.87 4.26
CA ASP A 75 -18.58 7.41 5.15
C ASP A 75 -19.62 6.32 5.50
N GLY A 76 -20.04 5.54 4.50
CA GLY A 76 -20.95 4.41 4.70
C GLY A 76 -20.37 3.32 5.62
N LEU A 77 -19.10 2.95 5.42
CA LEU A 77 -18.39 1.99 6.28
C LEU A 77 -18.20 2.53 7.70
N MET A 78 -17.93 3.82 7.88
CA MET A 78 -17.85 4.43 9.20
C MET A 78 -19.19 4.36 9.94
N THR A 79 -20.30 4.62 9.26
CA THR A 79 -21.64 4.48 9.83
C THR A 79 -21.92 3.03 10.23
N ALA A 80 -21.69 2.07 9.33
CA ALA A 80 -21.89 0.65 9.62
C ALA A 80 -21.02 0.15 10.79
N LEU A 81 -19.79 0.64 10.89
CA LEU A 81 -18.88 0.32 11.99
C LEU A 81 -19.38 0.90 13.32
N SER A 82 -19.91 2.11 13.31
CA SER A 82 -20.55 2.73 14.49
C SER A 82 -21.78 1.95 14.95
N GLU A 83 -22.64 1.55 14.01
CA GLU A 83 -23.82 0.73 14.28
C GLU A 83 -23.44 -0.63 14.87
N ALA A 84 -22.50 -1.34 14.26
CA ALA A 84 -22.01 -2.62 14.77
C ALA A 84 -21.41 -2.50 16.18
N ARG A 85 -20.67 -1.41 16.47
CA ARG A 85 -20.18 -1.13 17.84
C ARG A 85 -21.34 -0.91 18.82
N GLY A 86 -22.41 -0.21 18.41
CA GLY A 86 -23.63 -0.04 19.20
C GLY A 86 -24.35 -1.36 19.49
N GLU A 87 -24.42 -2.26 18.50
CA GLU A 87 -24.98 -3.59 18.69
C GLU A 87 -24.17 -4.44 19.65
N ILE A 88 -22.83 -4.45 19.53
CA ILE A 88 -21.93 -5.17 20.44
C ILE A 88 -22.11 -4.69 21.89
N THR A 89 -22.20 -3.38 22.11
CA THR A 89 -22.43 -2.82 23.46
C THR A 89 -23.80 -3.23 24.02
N THR A 90 -24.84 -3.22 23.19
CA THR A 90 -26.18 -3.68 23.58
C THR A 90 -26.22 -5.17 23.91
N LEU A 91 -25.61 -6.01 23.06
CA LEU A 91 -25.56 -7.46 23.26
C LEU A 91 -24.73 -7.83 24.49
N SER A 92 -23.58 -7.18 24.70
CA SER A 92 -22.75 -7.41 25.88
C SER A 92 -23.47 -7.01 27.18
N ALA A 93 -24.22 -5.90 27.18
CA ALA A 93 -25.06 -5.51 28.31
C ALA A 93 -26.17 -6.54 28.60
N LYS A 94 -26.86 -7.03 27.56
CA LYS A 94 -27.86 -8.10 27.69
C LYS A 94 -27.26 -9.38 28.26
N LEU A 95 -26.08 -9.77 27.78
CA LEU A 95 -25.39 -10.98 28.22
C LEU A 95 -24.94 -10.88 29.69
N ALA A 96 -24.45 -9.70 30.11
CA ALA A 96 -24.15 -9.43 31.51
C ALA A 96 -25.40 -9.49 32.41
N ALA A 97 -26.52 -8.93 31.96
CA ALA A 97 -27.80 -8.99 32.68
C ALA A 97 -28.32 -10.43 32.82
N SER A 98 -28.29 -11.24 31.74
CA SER A 98 -28.69 -12.66 31.78
C SER A 98 -27.83 -13.46 32.76
N ARG A 99 -26.50 -13.26 32.77
CA ARG A 99 -25.60 -13.91 33.74
C ARG A 99 -25.93 -13.55 35.19
N ASN A 100 -26.37 -12.32 35.44
CA ASN A 100 -26.73 -11.86 36.78
C ASN A 100 -28.08 -12.44 37.26
N VAL A 101 -29.02 -12.70 36.34
CA VAL A 101 -30.30 -13.37 36.62
C VAL A 101 -30.10 -14.86 36.92
N GLU A 102 -29.23 -15.55 36.18
CA GLU A 102 -28.85 -16.95 36.48
C GLU A 102 -28.14 -17.08 37.84
N ALA A 103 -27.28 -16.12 38.19
CA ALA A 103 -26.64 -16.09 39.51
C ALA A 103 -27.64 -15.82 40.66
N GLY A 104 -28.74 -15.11 40.40
CA GLY A 104 -29.80 -14.84 41.38
C GLY A 104 -30.76 -16.02 41.60
N ALA A 105 -30.96 -16.88 40.60
CA ALA A 105 -31.80 -18.07 40.71
C ALA A 105 -31.12 -19.26 41.42
N ALA A 106 -29.78 -19.27 41.49
CA ALA A 106 -29.00 -20.32 42.14
C ALA A 106 -28.73 -20.08 43.66
N VAL A 107 -29.42 -19.13 44.30
CA VAL A 107 -29.29 -18.89 45.75
C VAL A 107 -30.49 -19.49 46.50
N THR A 108 -30.65 -20.82 46.39
CA THR A 108 -31.15 -21.63 47.50
C THR A 108 -30.28 -22.88 47.59
N ASN A 109 -29.68 -23.07 48.76
CA ASN A 109 -28.87 -24.21 49.22
C ASN A 109 -27.37 -24.26 48.87
N SER A 110 -26.59 -24.14 49.95
CA SER A 110 -25.36 -24.85 50.27
C SER A 110 -24.02 -24.15 50.02
N THR A 111 -23.46 -23.67 51.14
CA THR A 111 -22.07 -23.78 51.58
C THR A 111 -21.05 -24.33 50.58
N ARG A 112 -20.12 -23.47 50.09
CA ARG A 112 -18.67 -23.74 50.04
C ARG A 112 -17.82 -22.55 49.55
N LYS A 113 -16.90 -22.14 50.44
CA LYS A 113 -15.54 -21.59 50.30
C LYS A 113 -15.16 -20.66 49.12
N PRO A 114 -14.54 -19.49 49.39
CA PRO A 114 -13.98 -18.61 48.37
C PRO A 114 -12.55 -19.02 47.98
N GLY A 115 -12.27 -19.01 46.69
CA GLY A 115 -10.89 -19.12 46.20
C GLY A 115 -10.81 -19.54 44.73
N THR A 116 -10.97 -18.60 43.80
CA THR A 116 -10.24 -18.60 42.53
C THR A 116 -10.23 -17.17 41.98
N VAL A 117 -9.02 -16.66 41.81
CA VAL A 117 -8.66 -15.31 41.40
C VAL A 117 -9.13 -15.06 39.96
N GLY A 118 -9.78 -13.91 39.76
CA GLY A 118 -10.39 -13.52 38.51
C GLY A 118 -9.41 -13.29 37.36
N CYS A 119 -9.79 -13.74 36.17
CA CYS A 119 -9.31 -13.15 34.93
C CYS A 119 -10.14 -11.90 34.68
N LYS A 120 -9.64 -10.76 35.17
CA LYS A 120 -10.19 -9.44 34.82
C LYS A 120 -9.99 -9.25 33.32
N THR A 121 -11.07 -9.28 32.55
CA THR A 121 -11.13 -8.67 31.23
C THR A 121 -10.66 -7.22 31.35
N GLY A 122 -9.49 -6.91 30.77
CA GLY A 122 -8.94 -5.56 30.71
C GLY A 122 -9.90 -4.64 29.98
N GLY A 123 -10.03 -3.40 30.45
CA GLY A 123 -10.91 -2.39 29.84
C GLY A 123 -10.46 -1.99 28.41
N PRO A 124 -11.25 -1.17 27.70
CA PRO A 124 -10.97 -0.74 26.32
C PRO A 124 -9.60 -0.06 26.17
N GLU A 125 -9.15 0.63 27.21
CA GLU A 125 -7.84 1.28 27.27
C GLU A 125 -6.67 0.27 27.24
N MET A 126 -6.79 -0.87 27.93
CA MET A 126 -5.73 -1.91 27.90
C MET A 126 -5.61 -2.56 26.52
N VAL A 127 -6.72 -2.69 25.79
CA VAL A 127 -6.72 -3.25 24.42
C VAL A 127 -6.05 -2.27 23.45
N GLN A 128 -6.34 -0.97 23.57
CA GLN A 128 -5.69 0.06 22.74
C GLN A 128 -4.19 0.13 23.00
N VAL A 129 -3.76 0.08 24.26
CA VAL A 129 -2.34 0.07 24.61
C VAL A 129 -1.63 -1.20 24.13
N ALA A 130 -2.31 -2.36 24.14
CA ALA A 130 -1.75 -3.59 23.59
C ALA A 130 -1.56 -3.50 22.07
N GLN A 131 -2.57 -3.00 21.35
CA GLN A 131 -2.48 -2.80 19.90
C GLN A 131 -1.36 -1.82 19.53
N ALA A 132 -1.29 -0.67 20.19
CA ALA A 132 -0.23 0.32 19.93
C ALA A 132 1.19 -0.23 20.18
N LYS A 133 1.35 -1.16 21.13
CA LYS A 133 2.63 -1.86 21.34
C LYS A 133 2.92 -2.84 20.21
N GLU A 134 1.94 -3.60 19.76
CA GLU A 134 2.09 -4.54 18.64
C GLU A 134 2.43 -3.79 17.34
N ASP A 135 1.76 -2.67 17.06
CA ASP A 135 2.04 -1.82 15.89
C ASP A 135 3.48 -1.26 15.94
N LEU A 136 3.89 -0.73 17.10
CA LEU A 136 5.27 -0.25 17.28
C LEU A 136 6.30 -1.36 17.11
N TYR A 137 6.05 -2.56 17.63
CA TYR A 137 6.94 -3.70 17.40
C TYR A 137 6.98 -4.06 15.93
N GLY A 138 5.83 -4.10 15.24
CA GLY A 138 5.74 -4.33 13.80
C GLY A 138 6.58 -3.34 13.00
N ASP A 139 6.48 -2.05 13.30
CA ASP A 139 7.24 -1.00 12.62
C ASP A 139 8.76 -1.13 12.83
N LEU A 140 9.19 -1.50 14.03
CA LEU A 140 10.61 -1.64 14.36
C LEU A 140 11.25 -2.94 13.83
N THR A 141 10.45 -4.00 13.68
CA THR A 141 10.94 -5.36 13.42
C THR A 141 10.59 -5.88 12.04
N GLY A 142 9.55 -5.34 11.41
CA GLY A 142 8.90 -5.93 10.23
C GLY A 142 8.16 -7.24 10.54
N LEU A 143 8.01 -7.62 11.81
CA LEU A 143 7.30 -8.83 12.25
C LEU A 143 5.90 -8.48 12.72
N ILE A 144 4.89 -9.09 12.09
CA ILE A 144 3.48 -8.93 12.44
C ILE A 144 2.96 -10.28 12.94
N VAL A 145 2.41 -10.31 14.16
CA VAL A 145 1.69 -11.47 14.69
C VAL A 145 0.20 -11.27 14.44
N ARG A 146 -0.35 -11.97 13.43
CA ARG A 146 -1.74 -11.80 12.96
C ARG A 146 -2.78 -12.39 13.91
N GLY A 147 -2.40 -13.42 14.65
CA GLY A 147 -3.33 -14.12 15.53
C GLY A 147 -2.68 -15.20 16.36
N LEU A 148 -3.37 -15.54 17.45
CA LEU A 148 -3.01 -16.62 18.36
C LEU A 148 -4.16 -17.62 18.41
N ARG A 149 -3.86 -18.88 18.08
CA ARG A 149 -4.73 -20.01 18.34
C ARG A 149 -4.20 -20.79 19.52
N ARG A 150 -4.94 -20.77 20.63
CA ARG A 150 -4.61 -21.56 21.82
C ARG A 150 -5.18 -22.97 21.66
N GLY A 151 -4.29 -23.95 21.49
CA GLY A 151 -4.63 -25.36 21.52
C GLY A 151 -4.58 -25.93 22.93
N ASN A 152 -4.90 -27.22 23.04
CA ASN A 152 -4.76 -27.97 24.28
C ASN A 152 -3.28 -28.31 24.57
N GLU A 153 -2.50 -28.56 23.52
CA GLU A 153 -1.09 -29.00 23.60
C GLU A 153 -0.12 -27.89 23.18
N GLU A 154 -0.44 -27.12 22.14
CA GLU A 154 0.42 -26.03 21.63
C GLU A 154 -0.35 -24.71 21.46
N ASP A 155 0.36 -23.60 21.67
CA ASP A 155 -0.10 -22.26 21.32
C ASP A 155 0.50 -21.89 19.95
N LEU A 156 -0.36 -21.69 18.94
CA LEU A 156 0.03 -21.44 17.56
C LEU A 156 -0.10 -19.95 17.21
N PHE A 157 1.02 -19.33 16.86
CA PHE A 157 1.11 -17.95 16.42
C PHE A 157 1.22 -17.89 14.91
N ASP A 158 0.41 -17.05 14.26
CA ASP A 158 0.45 -16.79 12.83
C ASP A 158 1.25 -15.51 12.54
N CYS A 159 2.39 -15.64 11.88
CA CYS A 159 3.40 -14.59 11.79
C CYS A 159 3.73 -14.22 10.35
N ILE A 160 3.84 -12.93 10.07
CA ILE A 160 4.36 -12.41 8.80
C ILE A 160 5.61 -11.60 9.09
N GLN A 161 6.73 -11.98 8.47
CA GLN A 161 7.95 -11.18 8.46
C GLN A 161 8.12 -10.54 7.08
N THR A 162 8.18 -9.22 7.04
CA THR A 162 8.49 -8.48 5.81
C THR A 162 9.93 -7.99 5.84
N GLY A 163 10.60 -8.07 4.70
CA GLY A 163 11.92 -7.50 4.45
C GLY A 163 12.00 -6.90 3.04
N ARG A 164 13.20 -6.50 2.64
CA ARG A 164 13.44 -5.90 1.31
C ARG A 164 13.29 -6.92 0.17
N ASN A 165 13.65 -8.17 0.45
CA ASN A 165 13.66 -9.25 -0.54
C ASN A 165 12.32 -9.98 -0.64
N GLY A 166 11.33 -9.63 0.20
CA GLY A 166 10.02 -10.25 0.18
C GLY A 166 9.40 -10.39 1.57
N THR A 167 8.31 -11.16 1.61
CA THR A 167 7.52 -11.39 2.81
C THR A 167 7.41 -12.89 3.08
N LEU A 168 7.83 -13.32 4.27
CA LEU A 168 7.77 -14.71 4.72
C LEU A 168 6.60 -14.90 5.68
N HIS A 169 5.64 -15.74 5.28
CA HIS A 169 4.54 -16.17 6.14
C HIS A 169 4.91 -17.50 6.81
N PHE A 170 4.78 -17.57 8.13
CA PHE A 170 5.06 -18.78 8.89
C PHE A 170 4.22 -18.84 10.16
N LYS A 171 4.17 -20.02 10.77
CA LYS A 171 3.56 -20.23 12.08
C LYS A 171 4.63 -20.64 13.08
N LEU A 172 4.52 -20.15 14.31
CA LEU A 172 5.30 -20.62 15.44
C LEU A 172 4.38 -21.33 16.41
N ALA A 173 4.60 -22.62 16.63
CA ALA A 173 3.94 -23.36 17.69
C ALA A 173 4.83 -23.38 18.93
N LEU A 174 4.26 -23.00 20.06
CA LEU A 174 4.89 -23.08 21.36
C LEU A 174 4.25 -24.24 22.13
N GLU A 175 5.04 -25.26 22.44
CA GLU A 175 4.54 -26.39 23.24
C GLU A 175 4.24 -25.93 24.66
N ARG A 176 3.03 -26.22 25.13
CA ARG A 176 2.57 -25.79 26.45
C ARG A 176 3.02 -26.81 27.49
N GLY A 177 4.26 -26.61 27.96
CA GLY A 177 4.87 -27.43 29.01
C GLY A 177 4.09 -27.44 30.33
N SER A 178 4.36 -28.44 31.17
CA SER A 178 3.91 -28.50 32.56
C SER A 178 4.43 -27.26 33.30
N ARG A 179 3.69 -26.77 34.31
CA ARG A 179 4.00 -25.53 35.07
C ARG A 179 5.34 -25.58 35.85
N THR A 180 6.11 -26.65 35.68
CA THR A 180 7.42 -26.97 36.26
C THR A 180 8.58 -26.90 35.27
N ASP A 181 8.31 -26.68 33.98
CA ASP A 181 9.34 -26.76 32.95
C ASP A 181 10.25 -25.54 32.99
N ASN A 182 11.57 -25.78 33.02
CA ASN A 182 12.55 -24.71 32.99
C ASN A 182 12.42 -23.95 31.65
N TYR A 183 12.74 -22.65 31.67
CA TYR A 183 12.68 -21.79 30.47
C TYR A 183 13.43 -22.37 29.24
N GLU A 184 14.47 -23.17 29.49
CA GLU A 184 15.31 -23.81 28.48
C GLU A 184 14.70 -25.07 27.85
N ASP A 185 13.71 -25.71 28.50
CA ASP A 185 13.11 -26.97 28.03
C ASP A 185 11.96 -26.73 27.04
N VAL A 186 11.48 -25.48 26.93
CA VAL A 186 10.38 -25.12 26.04
C VAL A 186 10.85 -25.12 24.59
N GLN A 187 10.22 -25.96 23.77
CA GLN A 187 10.49 -26.03 22.33
C GLN A 187 9.53 -25.14 21.53
N LEU A 188 10.05 -24.55 20.46
CA LEU A 188 9.27 -23.88 19.43
C LEU A 188 9.39 -24.65 18.12
N THR A 189 8.27 -24.79 17.44
CA THR A 189 8.20 -25.39 16.11
C THR A 189 7.83 -24.31 15.10
N TYR A 190 8.72 -24.07 14.15
CA TYR A 190 8.53 -23.20 13.01
C TYR A 190 7.93 -23.97 11.85
N ARG A 191 6.84 -23.46 11.28
CA ARG A 191 6.15 -24.04 10.13
C ARG A 191 6.01 -22.98 9.02
N PRO A 192 6.81 -23.03 7.94
CA PRO A 192 6.66 -22.09 6.83
C PRO A 192 5.30 -22.25 6.14
N GLN A 193 4.75 -21.17 5.61
CA GLN A 193 3.52 -21.16 4.81
C GLN A 193 3.84 -20.70 3.39
N LEU A 194 4.80 -21.38 2.77
CA LEU A 194 5.29 -21.11 1.43
C LEU A 194 4.50 -21.90 0.38
N ASP A 195 4.19 -21.24 -0.72
CA ASP A 195 3.57 -21.83 -1.90
C ASP A 195 4.60 -21.85 -3.04
N VAL A 196 4.81 -23.01 -3.67
CA VAL A 196 5.85 -23.19 -4.67
C VAL A 196 5.64 -22.31 -5.90
N ASP A 197 4.39 -22.06 -6.29
CA ASP A 197 4.08 -21.28 -7.48
C ASP A 197 4.24 -19.79 -7.22
N ARG A 198 3.89 -19.33 -6.00
CA ARG A 198 3.92 -17.91 -5.62
C ARG A 198 5.25 -17.46 -5.08
N ASP A 199 5.92 -18.31 -4.30
CA ASP A 199 7.06 -17.95 -3.47
C ASP A 199 8.39 -18.55 -4.00
N SER A 200 8.42 -19.03 -5.24
CA SER A 200 9.60 -19.62 -5.90
C SER A 200 10.85 -18.74 -5.79
N ASP A 201 10.76 -17.47 -6.21
CA ASP A 201 11.88 -16.52 -6.14
C ASP A 201 12.39 -16.32 -4.70
N LEU A 202 11.49 -16.35 -3.72
CA LEU A 202 11.84 -16.21 -2.31
C LEU A 202 12.51 -17.48 -1.77
N MET A 203 12.02 -18.66 -2.16
CA MET A 203 12.60 -19.95 -1.76
C MET A 203 14.02 -20.14 -2.27
N GLU A 204 14.37 -19.62 -3.44
CA GLU A 204 15.75 -19.65 -3.96
C GLU A 204 16.73 -18.81 -3.11
N LEU A 205 16.22 -17.77 -2.44
CA LEU A 205 17.01 -16.88 -1.58
C LEU A 205 17.12 -17.39 -0.14
N LEU A 206 16.11 -18.14 0.32
CA LEU A 206 16.03 -18.60 1.70
C LEU A 206 16.96 -19.80 1.92
N PRO A 207 17.67 -19.86 3.07
CA PRO A 207 18.34 -21.08 3.49
C PRO A 207 17.35 -22.24 3.64
N ASP A 208 17.79 -23.46 3.34
CA ASP A 208 16.97 -24.69 3.34
C ASP A 208 16.12 -24.85 4.63
N TYR A 209 16.70 -24.53 5.79
CA TYR A 209 16.02 -24.66 7.09
C TYR A 209 14.87 -23.66 7.31
N LEU A 210 14.72 -22.62 6.47
CA LEU A 210 13.56 -21.71 6.47
C LEU A 210 12.48 -22.13 5.48
N VAL A 211 12.77 -23.09 4.60
CA VAL A 211 11.79 -23.68 3.67
C VAL A 211 11.13 -24.92 4.30
N GLU A 212 11.78 -25.54 5.28
CA GLU A 212 11.30 -26.71 6.00
C GLU A 212 10.75 -26.40 7.41
N GLU A 213 9.96 -27.33 7.95
CA GLU A 213 9.54 -27.28 9.35
C GLU A 213 10.72 -27.63 10.27
N ILE A 214 11.01 -26.77 11.24
CA ILE A 214 12.11 -26.96 12.19
C ILE A 214 11.64 -26.77 13.62
N THR A 215 12.20 -27.56 14.55
CA THR A 215 11.97 -27.41 15.98
C THR A 215 13.26 -27.04 16.68
N PHE A 216 13.20 -26.03 17.55
CA PHE A 216 14.37 -25.51 18.27
C PHE A 216 13.99 -25.04 19.68
N PRO A 217 14.94 -25.02 20.63
CA PRO A 217 14.68 -24.55 21.99
C PRO A 217 14.42 -23.05 22.03
N ARG A 218 13.62 -22.60 23.00
CA ARG A 218 13.27 -21.18 23.17
C ARG A 218 14.47 -20.25 23.31
N SER A 219 15.58 -20.70 23.89
CA SER A 219 16.81 -19.92 23.97
C SER A 219 17.44 -19.60 22.60
N HIS A 220 17.07 -20.34 21.55
CA HIS A 220 17.47 -20.07 20.17
C HIS A 220 16.51 -19.18 19.39
N ALA A 221 15.37 -18.77 19.95
CA ALA A 221 14.38 -17.95 19.24
C ALA A 221 14.97 -16.62 18.73
N SER A 222 15.82 -15.96 19.52
CA SER A 222 16.49 -14.73 19.09
C SER A 222 17.45 -14.98 17.92
N LYS A 223 18.23 -16.07 17.96
CA LYS A 223 19.13 -16.44 16.86
C LYS A 223 18.36 -16.77 15.59
N PHE A 224 17.29 -17.56 15.71
CA PHE A 224 16.37 -17.85 14.62
C PHE A 224 15.85 -16.56 13.97
N TYR A 225 15.29 -15.65 14.79
CA TYR A 225 14.76 -14.38 14.31
C TYR A 225 15.80 -13.52 13.59
N SER A 226 17.02 -13.40 14.14
CA SER A 226 18.11 -12.68 13.47
C SER A 226 18.47 -13.28 12.10
N ARG A 227 18.38 -14.62 11.95
CA ARG A 227 18.65 -15.29 10.66
C ARG A 227 17.53 -15.05 9.64
N VAL A 228 16.28 -15.03 10.08
CA VAL A 228 15.13 -14.71 9.20
C VAL A 228 15.26 -13.29 8.65
N ILE A 229 15.48 -12.28 9.51
CA ILE A 229 15.65 -10.89 9.05
C ILE A 229 16.83 -10.77 8.10
N LYS A 230 17.95 -11.42 8.43
CA LYS A 230 19.16 -11.41 7.60
C LYS A 230 18.85 -11.89 6.19
N SER A 231 18.17 -13.02 6.07
CA SER A 231 17.80 -13.62 4.79
C SER A 231 16.84 -12.75 3.98
N LEU A 232 15.93 -12.03 4.65
CA LEU A 232 14.94 -11.16 4.00
C LEU A 232 15.44 -9.72 3.73
N SER A 233 16.60 -9.32 4.27
CA SER A 233 17.07 -7.92 4.23
C SER A 233 18.44 -7.72 3.59
N GLU A 234 19.31 -8.74 3.61
CA GLU A 234 20.61 -8.67 2.96
C GLU A 234 20.49 -8.95 1.46
N ARG A 235 21.18 -8.15 0.64
CA ARG A 235 21.30 -8.42 -0.79
C ARG A 235 22.20 -9.62 -0.99
N THR A 236 21.66 -10.68 -1.57
CA THR A 236 22.44 -11.66 -2.31
C THR A 236 22.93 -10.98 -3.58
N ASP A 237 24.12 -10.38 -3.51
CA ASP A 237 24.87 -9.94 -4.70
C ASP A 237 25.47 -11.16 -5.42
#